data_AF-A0A0F9DU67-F1
#
_entry.id   AF-A0A0F9DU67-F1
#
_cell.length_a   1.000
_cell.length_b   1.000
_cell.length_c   1.000
_cell.angle_alpha   90.00
_cell.angle_beta   90.00
_cell.angle_gamma   90.00
#
_symmetry.space_group_name_H-M   'P 1'
#
loop_
_entity.id
_entity.type
_entity.pdbx_description
1 polymer ?
#
loop_
_entity_poly.entity_id
_entity_poly.type
_entity_poly.pdbx_seq_one_letter_code
_entity_poly.pdbx_strand_id
1 'polypeptide(L)'
;MKAIIFDLDDTLYDCTGSLLEASRKRAAKVMVKAGLPCTEEEAYLMQKELSEKYGPYYLVFNEMAKKFGWNDSFVDSALKAYNSNEV
;
A
#
# COMPACT_ATOMS: atom_id res chain seq x y z
N MET A 1 -14.13 23.53 3.22
CA MET A 1 -13.82 22.32 2.42
C MET A 1 -12.31 22.14 2.44
N LYS A 2 -11.79 21.08 3.08
CA LYS A 2 -10.36 20.72 3.00
C LYS A 2 -10.29 19.50 2.08
N ALA A 3 -10.12 19.74 0.78
CA ALA A 3 -9.75 18.69 -0.14
C ALA A 3 -8.23 18.52 0.00
N ILE A 4 -7.82 17.36 0.51
CA ILE A 4 -6.41 16.95 0.49
C ILE A 4 -6.24 16.28 -0.87
N ILE A 5 -5.62 17.00 -1.81
CA ILE A 5 -5.15 16.43 -3.06
C ILE A 5 -3.87 15.69 -2.70
N PHE A 6 -3.91 14.36 -2.71
CA PHE A 6 -2.69 13.55 -2.68
C PHE A 6 -2.12 13.56 -4.09
N ASP A 7 -0.97 14.22 -4.22
CA ASP A 7 -0.13 14.17 -5.40
C ASP A 7 0.31 12.71 -5.64
N LEU A 8 0.14 12.27 -6.88
CA LEU A 8 0.45 10.91 -7.35
C LEU A 8 1.85 10.86 -8.01
N ASP A 9 2.66 11.93 -7.90
CA ASP A 9 3.91 12.05 -8.65
C ASP A 9 5.16 11.52 -7.95
N ASP A 10 5.12 11.20 -6.64
CA ASP A 10 6.21 10.46 -5.98
C ASP A 10 6.03 8.94 -6.19
N THR A 11 5.94 8.53 -7.46
CA THR A 11 6.36 7.17 -7.83
C THR A 11 7.85 7.09 -7.54
N LEU A 12 8.18 6.68 -6.33
CA LEU A 12 9.55 6.51 -5.87
C LEU A 12 10.20 5.39 -6.70
N TYR A 13 10.71 5.76 -7.87
CA TYR A 13 11.52 4.93 -8.74
C TYR A 13 12.92 4.92 -8.13
N ASP A 14 13.05 4.25 -6.99
CA ASP A 14 14.34 3.95 -6.43
C ASP A 14 15.05 3.03 -7.43
N CYS A 15 16.14 3.50 -8.05
CA CYS A 15 16.97 2.70 -8.95
C CYS A 15 17.53 1.43 -8.27
N THR A 16 17.39 1.30 -6.95
CA THR A 16 17.75 0.11 -6.16
C THR A 16 16.55 -0.67 -5.62
N GLY A 17 15.31 -0.15 -5.73
CA GLY A 17 14.08 -0.78 -5.22
C GLY A 17 13.94 -0.90 -3.69
N SER A 18 14.95 -0.49 -2.92
CA SER A 18 15.00 -0.71 -1.46
C SER A 18 13.94 0.07 -0.70
N LEU A 19 13.65 1.29 -1.12
CA LEU A 19 12.64 2.13 -0.49
C LEU A 19 11.21 1.65 -0.81
N LEU A 20 11.00 1.14 -2.02
CA LEU A 20 9.73 0.54 -2.43
C LEU A 20 9.40 -0.70 -1.59
N GLU A 21 10.40 -1.54 -1.36
CA GLU A 21 10.30 -2.74 -0.52
C GLU A 21 9.96 -2.40 0.95
N ALA A 22 10.60 -1.37 1.51
CA ALA A 22 10.31 -0.90 2.86
C ALA A 22 8.87 -0.36 2.98
N SER A 23 8.40 0.43 2.01
CA SER A 23 7.03 0.95 1.97
C SER A 23 5.97 -0.16 1.88
N ARG A 24 6.19 -1.18 1.04
CA ARG A 24 5.28 -2.34 0.93
C ARG A 24 5.17 -3.11 2.24
N LYS A 25 6.30 -3.33 2.94
CA LYS A 25 6.32 -4.02 4.24
C LYS A 25 5.57 -3.23 5.31
N ARG A 26 5.72 -1.90 5.35
CA ARG A 26 4.98 -1.04 6.30
C ARG A 26 3.48 -1.07 6.04
N ALA A 27 3.08 -0.96 4.77
CA ALA A 27 1.68 -1.09 4.39
C ALA A 27 1.12 -2.45 4.79
N ALA A 28 1.83 -3.54 4.49
CA ALA A 28 1.43 -4.90 4.86
C ALA A 28 1.19 -5.03 6.38
N LYS A 29 2.14 -4.56 7.18
CA LYS A 29 2.05 -4.55 8.64
C LYS A 29 0.82 -3.81 9.16
N VAL A 30 0.54 -2.63 8.62
CA VAL A 30 -0.63 -1.84 9.03
C VAL A 30 -1.93 -2.52 8.61
N MET A 31 -1.99 -3.09 7.41
CA MET A 31 -3.17 -3.81 6.95
C MET A 31 -3.48 -5.02 7.84
N VAL A 32 -2.47 -5.83 8.16
CA VAL A 32 -2.64 -7.00 9.04
C VAL A 32 -3.00 -6.59 10.46
N LYS A 33 -2.35 -5.57 11.02
CA LYS A 33 -2.71 -5.00 12.33
C LYS A 33 -4.13 -4.46 12.38
N ALA A 34 -4.62 -3.92 11.28
CA ALA A 34 -5.97 -3.40 11.16
C ALA A 34 -7.01 -4.53 10.98
N GLY A 35 -6.57 -5.78 10.83
CA GLY A 35 -7.43 -6.98 10.86
C GLY A 35 -7.53 -7.72 9.53
N LEU A 36 -6.65 -7.45 8.55
CA LEU A 36 -6.58 -8.22 7.32
C LEU A 36 -6.39 -9.72 7.66
N PRO A 37 -7.24 -10.64 7.16
CA PRO A 37 -7.17 -12.06 7.51
C PRO A 37 -6.09 -12.78 6.69
N CYS A 38 -4.87 -12.25 6.72
CA CYS A 38 -3.67 -12.85 6.15
C CYS A 38 -2.44 -12.40 6.95
N THR A 39 -1.29 -12.98 6.65
CA THR A 39 -0.01 -12.61 7.25
C THR A 39 0.59 -11.37 6.58
N GLU A 40 1.56 -10.73 7.25
CA GLU A 40 2.28 -9.57 6.68
C GLU A 40 3.01 -9.95 5.38
N GLU A 41 3.51 -11.18 5.30
CA GLU A 41 4.17 -11.71 4.11
C GLU A 41 3.20 -11.91 2.95
N GLU A 42 2.03 -12.52 3.19
CA GLU A 42 0.99 -12.67 2.16
C GLU A 42 0.48 -11.32 1.66
N ALA A 43 0.30 -10.35 2.57
CA ALA A 43 -0.10 -8.99 2.21
C ALA A 43 0.98 -8.29 1.36
N TYR A 44 2.25 -8.48 1.69
CA TYR A 44 3.38 -7.96 0.92
C TYR A 44 3.46 -8.60 -0.48
N LEU A 45 3.35 -9.93 -0.58
CA LEU A 45 3.38 -10.64 -1.85
C LEU A 45 2.21 -10.22 -2.75
N MET A 46 1.01 -10.08 -2.19
CA MET A 46 -0.16 -9.61 -2.92
C MET A 46 0.04 -8.20 -3.47
N GLN A 47 0.67 -7.29 -2.70
CA GLN A 47 1.01 -5.97 -3.22
C GLN A 47 1.96 -6.05 -4.42
N LYS A 48 2.98 -6.91 -4.33
CA LYS A 48 3.97 -7.09 -5.40
C LYS A 48 3.34 -7.67 -6.66
N GLU A 49 2.58 -8.75 -6.54
CA GLU A 49 1.87 -9.38 -7.66
C GLU A 49 0.91 -8.40 -8.36
N LEU A 50 0.15 -7.61 -7.60
CA LEU A 50 -0.76 -6.63 -8.18
C LEU A 50 -0.01 -5.50 -8.90
N SER A 51 1.11 -5.02 -8.34
CA SER A 51 1.94 -4.02 -9.01
C SER A 51 2.62 -4.55 -10.27
N GLU A 52 3.12 -5.78 -10.26
CA GLU A 52 3.74 -6.42 -11.43
C GLU A 52 2.71 -6.69 -12.53
N LYS A 53 1.49 -7.07 -12.15
CA LYS A 53 0.42 -7.41 -13.09
C LYS A 53 -0.22 -6.19 -13.77
N TYR A 54 -0.43 -5.11 -13.03
CA TYR A 54 -1.19 -3.95 -13.51
C TYR A 54 -0.34 -2.68 -13.65
N GLY A 55 0.92 -2.73 -13.23
CA GLY A 55 1.84 -1.60 -13.27
C GLY A 55 1.74 -0.65 -12.07
N PRO A 56 2.58 0.38 -12.03
CA PRO A 56 2.78 1.25 -10.88
C PRO A 56 1.58 2.15 -10.53
N TYR A 57 0.71 2.44 -11.50
CA TYR A 57 -0.47 3.31 -11.30
C TYR A 57 -1.70 2.55 -10.79
N TYR A 58 -1.58 1.24 -10.55
CA TYR A 58 -2.69 0.44 -10.08
C TYR A 58 -2.99 0.71 -8.61
N LEU A 59 -4.28 0.83 -8.27
CA LEU A 59 -4.74 1.08 -6.91
C LEU A 59 -4.71 -0.22 -6.08
N VAL A 60 -3.51 -0.74 -5.84
CA VAL A 60 -3.23 -2.01 -5.15
C VAL A 60 -3.99 -2.11 -3.83
N PHE A 61 -3.95 -1.06 -3.00
CA PHE A 61 -4.61 -1.07 -1.69
C PHE A 61 -6.14 -1.09 -1.78
N ASN A 62 -6.72 -0.42 -2.80
CA ASN A 62 -8.17 -0.48 -3.03
C ASN A 62 -8.61 -1.89 -3.44
N GLU A 63 -7.80 -2.57 -4.24
CA GLU A 63 -8.13 -3.91 -4.73
C GLU A 63 -7.99 -4.95 -3.64
N MET A 64 -6.98 -4.80 -2.77
CA MET A 64 -6.90 -5.57 -1.54
C MET A 64 -8.10 -5.29 -0.63
N ALA A 65 -8.45 -4.02 -0.37
CA ALA A 65 -9.60 -3.68 0.45
C ALA A 65 -10.91 -4.27 -0.10
N LYS A 66 -11.15 -4.17 -1.40
CA LYS A 66 -12.30 -4.80 -2.08
C LYS A 66 -12.31 -6.32 -1.88
N LYS A 67 -11.17 -6.99 -2.07
CA LYS A 67 -11.03 -8.45 -1.94
C LYS A 67 -11.43 -8.95 -0.55
N PHE A 68 -11.18 -8.14 0.47
CA PHE A 68 -11.48 -8.49 1.87
C PHE A 68 -12.74 -7.81 2.43
N GLY A 69 -13.45 -6.98 1.65
CA GLY A 69 -14.68 -6.29 2.06
C GLY A 69 -14.49 -5.07 2.99
N TRP A 70 -13.37 -4.35 2.86
CA TRP A 70 -13.01 -3.22 3.74
C TRP A 70 -13.39 -1.86 3.14
N ASN A 71 -13.47 -0.86 4.01
CA ASN A 71 -13.84 0.52 3.67
C ASN A 71 -12.62 1.43 3.43
N ASP A 72 -12.89 2.63 2.91
CA ASP A 72 -11.86 3.61 2.51
C ASP A 72 -10.95 4.05 3.68
N SER A 73 -11.42 3.99 4.93
CA SER A 73 -10.62 4.34 6.10
C SER A 73 -9.44 3.38 6.31
N PHE A 74 -9.60 2.13 5.89
CA PHE A 74 -8.54 1.13 5.95
C PHE A 74 -7.46 1.41 4.89
N VAL A 75 -7.91 1.76 3.67
CA VAL A 75 -7.03 2.13 2.56
C VAL A 75 -6.19 3.36 2.93
N ASP A 76 -6.81 4.38 3.52
CA ASP A 76 -6.12 5.60 3.95
C ASP A 76 -5.00 5.30 4.97
N SER A 77 -5.25 4.39 5.91
CA SER A 77 -4.25 3.96 6.91
C SER A 77 -3.07 3.23 6.25
N ALA A 78 -3.36 2.35 5.28
CA ALA A 78 -2.33 1.64 4.52
C ALA A 78 -1.50 2.59 3.65
N LEU A 79 -2.14 3.53 2.96
CA LEU A 79 -1.48 4.56 2.14
C LEU A 79 -0.59 5.47 2.98
N LYS A 80 -1.05 5.90 4.17
CA LYS A 80 -0.24 6.69 5.10
C LYS A 80 1.01 5.93 5.56
N ALA A 81 0.88 4.65 5.86
CA ALA A 81 2.00 3.81 6.26
C ALA A 81 2.98 3.56 5.10
N TYR A 82 2.44 3.41 3.89
CA TYR A 82 3.24 3.27 2.67
C TYR A 82 4.07 4.52 2.38
N ASN A 83 3.48 5.71 2.57
CA ASN A 83 4.10 7.01 2.29
C ASN A 83 4.85 7.62 3.48
N SER A 84 4.90 6.97 4.65
CA SER A 84 5.63 7.54 5.79
C SER A 84 7.13 7.51 5.52
N ASN A 85 7.87 8.50 6.01
CA ASN A 85 9.34 8.56 5.89
C ASN A 85 10.03 8.18 7.21
N GLU A 86 9.40 7.34 8.04
CA GLU A 86 10.08 6.82 9.24
C GLU A 86 11.23 5.92 8.82
N VAL A 87 12.43 6.51 8.84
CA VAL A 87 13.77 5.91 8.79
C VAL A 87 14.15 5.45 10.19
#